data_AF-A0A2N3EGL7-F1
#
_entry.id   AF-A0A2N3EGL7-F1
#
_cell.length_a   1.000
_cell.length_b   1.000
_cell.length_c   1.000
_cell.angle_alpha   90.00
_cell.angle_beta   90.00
_cell.angle_gamma   90.00
#
_symmetry.space_group_name_H-M   'P 1'
#
loop_
_entity.id
_entity.type
_entity.pdbx_description
1 polymer ?
#
loop_
_entity_poly.entity_id
_entity_poly.type
_entity_poly.pdbx_seq_one_letter_code
_entity_poly.pdbx_strand_id
1 'polypeptide(L)'
;MRFISALIVLGLIVLIAVPVIRYRTIDPCRMLSADMAHEAYGPLAELAGNDADDVPEALERSMRLVTSQMTMRECADSLWQRWTS
;
A
#
# COMPACT_ATOMS: atom_id res chain seq x y z
N MET A 1 -14.14 -12.57 -28.39
CA MET A 1 -12.96 -11.67 -28.48
C MET A 1 -13.22 -10.30 -27.85
N ARG A 2 -14.24 -9.53 -28.25
CA ARG A 2 -14.52 -8.18 -27.69
C ARG A 2 -14.80 -8.15 -26.18
N PHE A 3 -15.50 -9.17 -25.65
CA PHE A 3 -15.77 -9.30 -24.21
C PHE A 3 -14.53 -9.65 -23.39
N ILE A 4 -13.62 -10.46 -23.95
CA ILE A 4 -12.38 -10.85 -23.27
C ILE A 4 -11.45 -9.63 -23.18
N SER A 5 -11.32 -8.87 -24.27
CA SER A 5 -10.55 -7.63 -24.24
C SER A 5 -11.15 -6.58 -23.30
N ALA A 6 -12.49 -6.49 -23.20
CA ALA A 6 -13.15 -5.60 -22.24
C ALA A 6 -12.87 -6.00 -20.77
N LEU A 7 -12.89 -7.30 -20.45
CA LEU A 7 -12.57 -7.79 -19.11
C LEU A 7 -11.10 -7.55 -18.72
N ILE A 8 -10.17 -7.71 -19.68
CA ILE A 8 -8.74 -7.42 -19.44
C ILE A 8 -8.53 -5.93 -19.13
N VAL A 9 -9.17 -5.05 -19.91
CA VAL A 9 -9.10 -3.60 -19.67
C VAL A 9 -9.72 -3.23 -18.33
N LEU A 10 -10.85 -3.84 -17.97
CA LEU A 10 -11.49 -3.63 -16.66
C LEU A 10 -10.56 -4.07 -15.52
N GLY A 11 -9.92 -5.24 -15.65
CA GLY A 11 -8.96 -5.73 -14.67
C GLY A 11 -7.77 -4.80 -14.46
N LEU A 12 -7.20 -4.26 -15.54
CA LEU A 12 -6.12 -3.26 -15.45
C LEU A 12 -6.55 -1.98 -14.75
N ILE A 13 -7.77 -1.48 -15.03
CA ILE A 13 -8.31 -0.29 -14.37
C ILE A 13 -8.46 -0.52 -12.87
N VAL A 14 -9.00 -1.68 -12.45
CA VAL A 14 -9.14 -2.01 -11.03
C VAL A 14 -7.79 -2.07 -10.33
N LEU A 15 -6.80 -2.69 -10.97
CA LEU A 15 -5.43 -2.84 -10.42
C LEU A 15 -4.76 -1.48 -10.14
N ILE A 16 -5.05 -0.47 -10.96
CA ILE A 16 -4.53 0.90 -10.78
C ILE A 16 -5.43 1.73 -9.85
N ALA A 17 -6.75 1.57 -9.94
CA ALA A 17 -7.71 2.38 -9.20
C ALA A 17 -7.73 2.07 -7.69
N VAL A 18 -7.64 0.78 -7.33
CA VAL A 18 -7.65 0.34 -5.92
C VAL A 18 -6.56 1.01 -5.08
N PRO A 19 -5.27 1.00 -5.46
CA PRO A 19 -4.24 1.63 -4.65
C PRO A 19 -4.38 3.16 -4.60
N VAL A 20 -4.82 3.80 -5.69
CA VAL A 20 -5.05 5.26 -5.70
C VAL A 20 -6.17 5.65 -4.73
N ILE A 21 -7.24 4.86 -4.65
CA ILE A 21 -8.35 5.10 -3.73
C ILE A 21 -7.92 4.81 -2.28
N ARG A 22 -7.18 3.72 -2.04
CA ARG A 22 -6.75 3.27 -0.71
C ARG A 22 -5.73 4.20 -0.06
N TYR A 23 -4.71 4.62 -0.81
CA TYR A 23 -3.58 5.39 -0.27
C TYR A 23 -3.68 6.89 -0.54
N ARG A 24 -4.66 7.35 -1.33
CA ARG A 24 -4.90 8.77 -1.69
C ARG A 24 -3.68 9.48 -2.31
N THR A 25 -2.70 8.72 -2.78
CA THR A 25 -1.42 9.19 -3.31
C THR A 25 -1.07 8.34 -4.55
N ILE A 26 -0.19 8.84 -5.40
CA ILE A 26 0.37 8.11 -6.55
C ILE A 26 1.86 7.79 -6.29
N ASP A 27 2.45 8.39 -5.25
CA ASP A 27 3.84 8.15 -4.86
C ASP A 27 4.01 6.76 -4.23
N PRO A 28 4.77 5.84 -4.86
CA PRO A 28 4.96 4.47 -4.37
C PRO A 28 5.67 4.41 -3.03
N CYS A 29 6.54 5.37 -2.69
CA CYS A 29 7.20 5.40 -1.38
C CYS A 29 6.20 5.75 -0.28
N ARG A 30 5.26 6.66 -0.58
CA ARG A 30 4.21 7.04 0.36
C ARG A 30 3.21 5.90 0.57
N MET A 31 2.87 5.16 -0.49
CA MET A 31 2.06 3.93 -0.37
C MET A 31 2.76 2.88 0.47
N LEU A 32 4.03 2.58 0.16
CA LEU A 32 4.83 1.59 0.88
C LEU A 32 4.92 1.90 2.37
N SER A 33 5.11 3.18 2.72
CA SER A 33 5.19 3.59 4.13
C SER A 33 3.90 3.32 4.91
N ALA A 34 2.73 3.51 4.27
CA ALA A 34 1.44 3.24 4.90
C ALA A 34 1.21 1.73 5.07
N ASP A 35 1.60 0.95 4.06
CA ASP A 35 1.46 -0.51 4.08
C ASP A 35 2.34 -1.16 5.16
N MET A 36 3.61 -0.71 5.26
CA MET A 36 4.53 -1.12 6.32
C MET A 36 4.03 -0.74 7.71
N ALA A 37 3.43 0.45 7.84
CA ALA A 37 2.91 0.92 9.11
C ALA A 37 1.69 0.09 9.54
N HIS A 38 0.79 -0.22 8.61
CA HIS A 38 -0.37 -1.07 8.87
C HIS A 38 0.02 -2.50 9.23
N GLU A 39 0.96 -3.10 8.52
CA GLU A 39 1.49 -4.44 8.84
C GLU A 39 2.13 -4.49 10.23
N ALA A 40 2.93 -3.48 10.58
CA ALA A 40 3.56 -3.40 11.89
C ALA A 40 2.55 -3.11 13.01
N TYR A 41 1.50 -2.34 12.72
CA TYR A 41 0.47 -1.97 13.70
C TYR A 41 -0.55 -3.08 13.94
N GLY A 42 -0.92 -3.85 12.90
CA GLY A 42 -1.98 -4.86 12.98
C GLY A 42 -1.89 -5.78 14.19
N PRO A 43 -0.75 -6.44 14.45
CA PRO A 43 -0.58 -7.31 15.63
C PRO A 43 -0.70 -6.54 16.96
N LEU A 44 -0.24 -5.28 17.00
CA LEU A 44 -0.33 -4.43 18.19
C LEU A 44 -1.76 -3.96 18.43
N ALA A 45 -2.48 -3.64 17.36
CA ALA A 45 -3.87 -3.22 17.41
C ALA A 45 -4.77 -4.35 17.91
N GLU A 46 -4.57 -5.57 17.39
CA GLU A 46 -5.30 -6.77 17.84
C GLU A 46 -5.10 -7.02 19.34
N LEU A 47 -3.87 -6.89 19.83
CA LEU A 47 -3.55 -7.05 21.25
C LEU A 47 -4.13 -5.92 22.13
N ALA A 48 -4.21 -4.71 21.59
CA ALA A 48 -4.74 -3.54 22.29
C ALA A 48 -6.27 -3.41 22.22
N GLY A 49 -6.95 -4.25 21.42
CA GLY A 49 -8.38 -4.12 21.13
C GLY A 49 -8.73 -2.91 20.26
N ASN A 50 -7.77 -2.40 19.50
CA ASN A 50 -7.94 -1.30 18.56
C ASN A 50 -8.18 -1.82 17.14
N ASP A 51 -8.69 -0.95 16.27
CA ASP A 51 -8.80 -1.22 14.84
C ASP A 51 -7.41 -1.22 14.19
N ALA A 52 -7.08 -2.30 13.47
CA ALA A 52 -5.81 -2.42 12.75
C ALA A 52 -5.68 -1.38 11.64
N ASP A 53 -6.80 -0.90 11.09
CA ASP A 53 -6.82 0.15 10.07
C ASP A 53 -6.55 1.55 10.61
N ASP A 54 -6.67 1.78 11.92
CA ASP A 54 -6.43 3.09 12.56
C ASP A 54 -4.97 3.25 12.99
N VAL A 55 -4.09 3.23 11.98
CA VAL A 55 -2.64 3.30 12.20
C VAL A 55 -2.23 4.68 12.73
N PRO A 56 -1.49 4.77 13.84
CA PRO A 56 -1.03 6.05 14.38
C PRO A 56 -0.14 6.82 13.39
N GLU A 57 -0.36 8.13 13.25
CA GLU A 57 0.44 8.98 12.35
C GLU A 57 1.95 8.91 12.65
N ALA A 58 2.31 8.71 13.93
CA ALA A 58 3.70 8.55 14.35
C ALA A 58 4.38 7.32 13.71
N LEU A 59 3.63 6.23 13.54
CA LEU A 59 4.12 5.00 12.90
C LEU A 59 4.21 5.17 11.38
N GLU A 60 3.22 5.80 10.75
CA GLU A 60 3.36 6.15 9.33
C GLU A 60 4.57 7.06 9.08
N ARG A 61 4.80 8.04 9.96
CA ARG A 61 5.93 8.97 9.83
C ARG A 61 7.27 8.26 10.00
N SER A 62 7.39 7.29 10.91
CA SER A 62 8.61 6.50 11.03
C SER A 62 8.86 5.65 9.79
N MET A 63 7.81 5.03 9.22
CA MET A 63 7.95 4.30 7.95
C MET A 63 8.29 5.22 6.77
N ARG A 64 7.77 6.46 6.76
CA ARG A 64 8.17 7.46 5.74
C ARG A 64 9.66 7.77 5.79
N LEU A 65 10.27 7.83 6.98
CA LEU A 65 11.72 8.00 7.14
C LEU A 65 12.51 6.79 6.61
N VAL A 66 11.96 5.59 6.73
CA VAL A 66 12.57 4.39 6.12
C VAL A 66 12.50 4.50 4.60
N THR A 67 11.32 4.80 4.06
CA THR A 67 11.14 4.90 2.60
C THR A 67 11.85 6.10 1.98
N SER A 68 12.18 7.15 2.74
CA SER A 68 12.95 8.29 2.21
C SER A 68 14.39 7.94 1.88
N GLN A 69 14.90 6.83 2.39
CA GLN A 69 16.22 6.29 2.05
C GLN A 69 16.19 5.42 0.78
N MET A 70 15.00 5.17 0.23
CA MET A 70 14.80 4.33 -0.95
C MET A 70 14.54 5.20 -2.19
N THR A 71 14.90 4.67 -3.35
CA THR A 71 14.50 5.23 -4.63
C THR A 71 13.04 4.87 -4.94
N MET A 72 12.39 5.67 -5.80
CA MET A 72 11.03 5.37 -6.27
C MET A 72 10.86 3.95 -6.82
N ARG A 73 11.90 3.41 -7.49
CA ARG A 73 11.86 2.05 -8.05
C ARG A 73 11.90 0.99 -6.97
N GLU A 74 12.76 1.15 -5.97
CA GLU A 74 12.84 0.23 -4.83
C GLU A 74 11.54 0.24 -4.02
N CYS A 75 10.94 1.43 -3.84
CA CYS A 75 9.62 1.54 -3.21
C CYS A 75 8.55 0.77 -3.98
N ALA A 76 8.50 0.95 -5.31
CA ALA A 76 7.52 0.28 -6.16
C ALA A 76 7.72 -1.24 -6.19
N ASP A 77 8.97 -1.71 -6.25
CA ASP A 77 9.29 -3.14 -6.24
C ASP A 77 8.91 -3.79 -4.90
N SER A 78 9.24 -3.13 -3.78
CA SER A 78 8.88 -3.62 -2.44
C SER A 78 7.36 -3.64 -2.23
N LEU A 79 6.65 -2.61 -2.71
CA LEU A 79 5.19 -2.56 -2.68
C LEU A 79 4.58 -3.69 -3.51
N TRP A 80 5.14 -3.95 -4.70
CA TRP A 80 4.69 -5.04 -5.56
C TRP A 80 4.91 -6.41 -4.93
N GLN A 81 6.08 -6.65 -4.33
CA GLN A 81 6.35 -7.89 -3.60
C GLN A 81 5.34 -8.11 -2.47
N ARG A 82 4.96 -7.05 -1.73
CA ARG A 82 3.96 -7.12 -0.66
C ARG A 82 2.56 -7.47 -1.15
N TRP A 83 2.15 -6.97 -2.31
CA TRP A 83 0.84 -7.27 -2.88
C TRP A 83 0.73 -8.64 -3.54
N THR A 84 1.87 -9.23 -3.90
CA THR A 84 1.93 -10.50 -4.63
C THR A 84 2.43 -11.67 -3.79
N SER A 85 2.94 -11.40 -2.57
CA SER A 85 3.24 -12.40 -1.54
C SER A 85 2.00 -12.82 -0.78
#